data_AF-A0A8K0GDZ1-F1
#
_entry.id   AF-A0A8K0GDZ1-F1
#
_cell.length_a   1.000
_cell.length_b   1.000
_cell.length_c   1.000
_cell.angle_alpha   90.00
_cell.angle_beta   90.00
_cell.angle_gamma   90.00
#
_symmetry.space_group_name_H-M   'P 1'
#
loop_
_entity.id
_entity.type
_entity.pdbx_description
1 polymer ?
#
loop_
_entity_poly.entity_id
_entity_poly.type
_entity_poly.pdbx_seq_one_letter_code
_entity_poly.pdbx_strand_id
1 'polypeptide(L)'
;MEPFVVKQAAGVLKNGQKFFRCFLKIDEERQQVQQRVSAATGISLRTINRIAKEGREIEKGEKPSFSTPNKIRKNRKSKVALDDFDKEVAKKVCGTTKIKGDGAKKTEWWNGEIRKIVKEKKTKWKNYLSSKNHREYEEYKKARKIVTVEIKKVKKEAFETFGNTLKESHKENQKQFYSISKNIKNRKNHNKG
;
A
#
# COMPACT_ATOMS: atom_id res chain seq x y z
N MET A 1 18.98 17.93 55.69
CA MET A 1 19.09 17.13 54.45
C MET A 1 18.26 17.78 53.32
N GLU A 2 18.62 19.01 52.92
CA GLU A 2 17.92 19.77 51.85
C GLU A 2 18.83 20.29 50.70
N PRO A 3 20.15 20.02 50.57
CA PRO A 3 20.93 20.61 49.46
C PRO A 3 20.97 19.78 48.16
N PHE A 4 20.42 18.55 48.12
CA PHE A 4 20.59 17.64 46.97
C PHE A 4 19.50 17.79 45.89
N VAL A 5 18.24 18.03 46.29
CA VAL A 5 17.11 18.16 45.36
C VAL A 5 17.19 19.46 44.56
N VAL A 6 17.63 20.55 45.19
CA VAL A 6 17.81 21.87 44.53
C VAL A 6 18.90 21.81 43.45
N LYS A 7 19.96 21.02 43.65
CA LYS A 7 21.05 20.85 42.66
C LYS A 7 20.60 20.09 41.41
N GLN A 8 19.73 19.08 41.53
CA GLN A 8 19.17 18.37 40.37
C GLN A 8 18.24 19.26 39.54
N ALA A 9 17.36 20.03 40.19
CA ALA A 9 16.46 20.97 39.50
C ALA A 9 17.22 22.08 38.74
N ALA A 10 18.29 22.61 39.33
CA ALA A 10 19.15 23.61 38.68
C ALA A 10 19.89 23.07 37.45
N GLY A 11 20.25 21.77 37.43
CA GLY A 11 20.88 21.11 36.28
C GLY A 11 19.95 20.96 35.08
N VAL A 12 18.69 20.61 35.32
CA VAL A 12 17.66 20.49 34.27
C VAL A 12 17.34 21.85 33.64
N LEU A 13 17.22 22.90 34.44
CA LEU A 13 17.00 24.27 33.95
C LEU A 13 18.17 24.80 33.12
N LYS A 14 19.43 24.55 33.54
CA LYS A 14 20.62 24.93 32.75
C LYS A 14 20.71 24.19 31.42
N ASN A 15 20.36 22.90 31.40
CA ASN A 15 20.30 22.10 30.17
C ASN A 15 19.17 22.55 29.23
N GLY A 16 18.00 22.90 29.79
CA GLY A 16 16.90 23.50 29.04
C GLY A 16 17.31 24.83 28.39
N GLN A 17 17.95 25.74 29.15
CA GLN A 17 18.44 27.01 28.61
C GLN A 17 19.51 26.83 27.53
N LYS A 18 20.40 25.84 27.68
CA LYS A 18 21.41 25.50 26.66
C LYS A 18 20.75 24.95 25.38
N PHE A 19 19.73 24.11 25.51
CA PHE A 19 18.96 23.59 24.39
C PHE A 19 18.22 24.70 23.64
N PHE A 20 17.53 25.60 24.35
CA PHE A 20 16.85 26.75 23.75
C PHE A 20 17.81 27.71 23.04
N ARG A 21 18.99 28.00 23.62
CA ARG A 21 20.01 28.81 22.93
C ARG A 21 20.55 28.14 21.68
N CYS A 22 20.76 26.83 21.71
CA CYS A 22 21.19 26.07 20.54
C CYS A 22 20.12 26.10 19.43
N PHE A 23 18.85 25.95 19.81
CA PHE A 23 17.73 26.02 18.88
C PHE A 23 17.59 27.39 18.21
N LEU A 24 17.66 28.49 18.99
CA LEU A 24 17.61 29.85 18.46
C LEU A 24 18.78 30.14 17.50
N LYS A 25 19.98 29.63 17.80
CA LYS A 25 21.15 29.79 16.93
C LYS A 25 20.98 29.08 15.58
N ILE A 26 20.37 27.90 15.58
CA ILE A 26 20.08 27.14 14.35
C ILE A 26 19.07 27.88 13.45
N ASP A 27 18.04 28.52 14.04
CA ASP A 27 17.07 29.31 13.28
C ASP A 27 17.67 30.60 12.70
N GLU A 28 18.55 31.28 13.44
CA GLU A 28 19.29 32.45 12.95
C GLU A 28 20.21 32.10 11.77
N GLU A 29 20.99 31.02 11.89
CA GLU A 29 21.86 30.53 10.81
C GLU A 29 21.05 30.17 9.55
N ARG A 30 19.89 29.54 9.74
CA ARG A 30 18.97 29.20 8.64
C ARG A 30 18.44 30.44 7.92
N GLN A 31 18.08 31.50 8.67
CA GLN A 31 17.63 32.76 8.07
C GLN A 31 18.76 33.43 7.27
N GLN A 32 20.00 33.41 7.77
CA GLN A 32 21.16 33.96 7.06
C GLN A 32 21.43 33.21 5.75
N VAL A 33 21.33 31.88 5.75
CA VAL A 33 21.47 31.07 4.53
C VAL A 33 20.39 31.41 3.51
N GLN A 34 19.13 31.55 3.95
CA GLN A 34 18.03 31.93 3.05
C GLN A 34 18.21 33.31 2.43
N GLN A 35 18.70 34.29 3.20
CA GLN A 35 19.02 35.63 2.71
C GLN A 35 20.17 35.60 1.68
N ARG A 36 21.23 34.83 1.94
CA ARG A 36 22.34 34.66 0.99
C ARG A 36 21.90 34.01 -0.32
N VAL A 37 21.09 32.95 -0.25
CA VAL A 37 20.55 32.29 -1.44
C VAL A 37 19.64 33.25 -2.21
N SER A 38 18.82 34.05 -1.53
CA SER A 38 17.97 35.07 -2.16
C SER A 38 18.80 36.11 -2.92
N ALA A 39 19.85 36.64 -2.28
CA ALA A 39 20.74 37.63 -2.90
C ALA A 39 21.51 37.06 -4.10
N ALA A 40 22.01 35.82 -4.00
CA ALA A 40 22.79 35.18 -5.06
C ALA A 40 21.95 34.75 -6.27
N THR A 41 20.70 34.31 -6.04
CA THR A 41 19.84 33.76 -7.10
C THR A 41 18.83 34.77 -7.66
N GLY A 42 18.65 35.92 -7.00
CA GLY A 42 17.61 36.90 -7.33
C GLY A 42 16.18 36.42 -7.04
N ILE A 43 16.02 35.27 -6.38
CA ILE A 43 14.71 34.69 -6.06
C ILE A 43 14.23 35.26 -4.73
N SER A 44 12.95 35.68 -4.65
CA SER A 44 12.35 36.19 -3.41
C SER A 44 12.47 35.20 -2.25
N LEU A 45 12.67 35.72 -1.03
CA LEU A 45 12.66 34.95 0.22
C LEU A 45 11.39 34.09 0.37
N ARG A 46 10.24 34.57 -0.11
CA ARG A 46 8.97 33.84 -0.09
C ARG A 46 9.06 32.55 -0.89
N THR A 47 9.67 32.59 -2.08
CA THR A 47 9.83 31.43 -2.95
C THR A 47 10.80 30.41 -2.33
N ILE A 48 11.90 30.88 -1.74
CA ILE A 48 12.88 30.02 -1.04
C ILE A 48 12.22 29.31 0.15
N ASN A 49 11.41 30.04 0.93
CA ASN A 49 10.64 29.46 2.03
C ASN A 49 9.62 28.43 1.57
N ARG A 50 8.98 28.66 0.41
CA ARG A 50 8.08 27.68 -0.20
C ARG A 50 8.82 26.41 -0.61
N ILE A 51 9.95 26.53 -1.31
CA ILE A 51 10.78 25.39 -1.74
C ILE A 51 11.26 24.59 -0.52
N ALA A 52 11.73 25.26 0.53
CA ALA A 52 12.14 24.60 1.76
C ALA A 52 10.99 23.88 2.49
N LYS A 53 9.75 24.37 2.36
CA LYS A 53 8.56 23.69 2.89
C LYS A 53 8.22 22.44 2.06
N GLU A 54 8.15 22.59 0.74
CA GLU A 54 7.87 21.50 -0.20
C GLU A 54 8.92 20.37 -0.09
N GLY A 55 10.21 20.71 0.06
CA GLY A 55 11.28 19.73 0.29
C GLY A 55 11.07 18.88 1.55
N ARG A 56 10.64 19.49 2.66
CA ARG A 56 10.32 18.76 3.91
C ARG A 56 9.11 17.85 3.77
N GLU A 57 8.12 18.25 2.97
CA GLU A 57 6.94 17.43 2.69
C GLU A 57 7.32 16.20 1.84
N ILE A 58 8.21 16.38 0.87
CA ILE A 58 8.78 15.28 0.07
C ILE A 58 9.56 14.29 0.95
N GLU A 59 10.41 14.78 1.86
CA GLU A 59 11.17 13.94 2.81
C GLU A 59 10.25 13.11 3.73
N LYS A 60 9.09 13.67 4.11
CA LYS A 60 8.06 12.95 4.88
C LYS A 60 7.29 11.91 4.07
N GLY A 61 7.58 11.76 2.78
CA GLY A 61 6.93 10.83 1.87
C GLY A 61 5.59 11.33 1.32
N GLU A 62 5.25 12.60 1.53
CA GLU A 62 4.10 13.23 0.89
C GLU A 62 4.46 13.55 -0.56
N LYS A 63 3.68 13.01 -1.50
CA LYS A 63 3.89 13.29 -2.92
C LYS A 63 3.37 14.69 -3.21
N PRO A 64 4.14 15.58 -3.85
CA PRO A 64 3.64 16.88 -4.28
C PRO A 64 2.52 16.64 -5.29
N SER A 65 1.27 16.91 -4.89
CA SER A 65 0.14 16.79 -5.79
C SER A 65 0.05 18.06 -6.62
N PHE A 66 0.45 17.98 -7.89
CA PHE A 66 0.21 19.04 -8.85
C PHE A 66 -1.28 19.06 -9.21
N SER A 67 -2.07 19.77 -8.40
CA SER A 67 -3.48 20.03 -8.70
C SER A 67 -3.58 21.36 -9.43
N THR A 68 -4.05 21.34 -10.68
CA THR A 68 -4.33 22.57 -11.43
C THR A 68 -5.59 23.23 -10.84
N PRO A 69 -5.53 24.46 -10.29
CA PRO A 69 -6.71 25.15 -9.81
C PRO A 69 -7.74 25.30 -10.94
N ASN A 70 -9.04 25.19 -10.62
CA ASN A 70 -10.18 25.33 -11.54
C ASN A 70 -10.38 24.24 -12.61
N LYS A 71 -9.62 23.13 -12.57
CA LYS A 71 -9.87 21.99 -13.47
C LYS A 71 -10.81 20.96 -12.81
N ILE A 72 -12.11 21.25 -12.80
CA ILE A 72 -13.12 20.27 -12.38
C ILE A 72 -13.17 19.15 -13.43
N ARG A 73 -12.51 18.02 -13.17
CA ARG A 73 -12.72 16.81 -13.97
C ARG A 73 -14.15 16.34 -13.72
N LYS A 74 -15.01 16.42 -14.74
CA LYS A 74 -16.32 15.77 -14.71
C LYS A 74 -16.10 14.27 -14.51
N ASN A 75 -16.39 13.75 -13.32
CA ASN A 75 -16.43 12.30 -13.11
C ASN A 75 -17.51 11.73 -14.03
N ARG A 76 -17.15 10.74 -14.86
CA ARG A 76 -18.16 9.93 -15.55
C ARG A 76 -19.07 9.33 -14.47
N LYS A 77 -20.36 9.61 -14.52
CA LYS A 77 -21.34 8.95 -13.64
C LYS A 77 -21.17 7.44 -13.82
N SER A 78 -21.02 6.70 -12.72
CA SER A 78 -21.05 5.25 -12.75
C SER A 78 -22.37 4.80 -13.35
N LYS A 79 -22.30 3.75 -14.18
CA LYS A 79 -23.39 3.17 -14.99
C LYS A 79 -24.75 3.23 -14.30
N VAL A 80 -25.77 3.58 -15.08
CA VAL A 80 -27.19 3.38 -14.80
C VAL A 80 -27.36 2.07 -14.04
N ALA A 81 -27.89 2.13 -12.81
CA ALA A 81 -28.29 0.95 -12.10
C ALA A 81 -29.44 0.33 -12.92
N LEU A 82 -29.12 -0.69 -13.70
CA LEU A 82 -30.13 -1.50 -14.36
C LEU A 82 -30.79 -2.34 -13.26
N ASP A 83 -32.11 -2.27 -13.18
CA ASP A 83 -32.88 -3.11 -12.28
C ASP A 83 -32.89 -4.55 -12.79
N ASP A 84 -33.27 -5.51 -11.94
CA ASP A 84 -33.20 -6.92 -12.30
C ASP A 84 -34.13 -7.29 -13.47
N PHE A 85 -35.24 -6.57 -13.60
CA PHE A 85 -36.12 -6.66 -14.76
C PHE A 85 -35.43 -6.21 -16.06
N ASP A 86 -34.77 -5.04 -16.05
CA ASP A 86 -34.06 -4.53 -17.23
C ASP A 86 -32.94 -5.47 -17.66
N LYS A 87 -32.28 -6.13 -16.70
CA LYS A 87 -31.26 -7.15 -16.99
C LYS A 87 -31.88 -8.34 -17.71
N GLU A 88 -33.05 -8.82 -17.32
CA GLU A 88 -33.71 -9.94 -18.01
C GLU A 88 -34.17 -9.58 -19.42
N VAL A 89 -34.78 -8.40 -19.59
CA VAL A 89 -35.17 -7.90 -20.92
C VAL A 89 -33.94 -7.74 -21.82
N ALA A 90 -32.87 -7.14 -21.31
CA ALA A 90 -31.61 -6.99 -22.04
C ALA A 90 -30.99 -8.34 -22.41
N LYS A 91 -31.04 -9.35 -21.52
CA LYS A 91 -30.57 -10.71 -21.82
C LYS A 91 -31.40 -11.38 -22.92
N LYS A 92 -32.71 -11.14 -22.96
CA LYS A 92 -33.61 -11.73 -23.96
C LYS A 92 -33.45 -11.08 -25.34
N VAL A 93 -33.27 -9.76 -25.38
CA VAL A 93 -33.14 -8.98 -26.63
C VAL A 93 -31.71 -9.05 -27.19
N CYS A 94 -30.70 -8.83 -26.34
CA CYS A 94 -29.30 -8.73 -26.78
C CYS A 94 -28.53 -10.06 -26.63
N GLY A 95 -29.13 -11.08 -26.00
CA GLY A 95 -28.45 -12.32 -25.66
C GLY A 95 -27.49 -12.19 -24.47
N THR A 96 -26.79 -13.28 -24.14
CA THR A 96 -25.69 -13.26 -23.18
C THR A 96 -24.42 -13.83 -23.79
N THR A 97 -23.32 -13.12 -23.62
CA THR A 97 -21.98 -13.61 -23.93
C THR A 97 -21.16 -13.64 -22.65
N LYS A 98 -20.62 -14.82 -22.30
CA LYS A 98 -19.64 -14.93 -21.21
C LYS A 98 -18.42 -14.07 -21.59
N ILE A 99 -18.13 -13.04 -20.80
CA ILE A 99 -16.90 -12.29 -20.95
C ILE A 99 -15.75 -13.25 -20.64
N LYS A 100 -14.82 -13.43 -21.60
CA LYS A 100 -13.58 -14.19 -21.38
C LYS A 100 -12.78 -13.48 -20.28
N GLY A 101 -12.93 -13.92 -19.03
CA GLY A 101 -12.25 -13.32 -17.88
C GLY A 101 -12.82 -13.73 -16.52
N ASP A 102 -14.14 -13.90 -16.42
CA ASP A 102 -14.79 -14.23 -15.13
C ASP A 102 -14.60 -15.70 -14.70
N GLY A 103 -14.21 -16.56 -15.64
CA GLY A 103 -13.85 -17.95 -15.40
C GLY A 103 -12.34 -18.17 -15.22
N ALA A 104 -11.59 -17.18 -14.73
CA ALA A 104 -10.15 -17.31 -14.54
C ALA A 104 -9.84 -18.63 -13.82
N LYS A 105 -8.98 -19.47 -14.44
CA LYS A 105 -8.51 -20.73 -13.85
C LYS A 105 -7.89 -20.40 -12.49
N LYS A 106 -8.67 -20.63 -11.43
CA LYS A 106 -8.25 -20.37 -10.05
C LYS A 106 -7.03 -21.25 -9.82
N THR A 107 -5.94 -20.63 -9.38
CA THR A 107 -4.73 -21.36 -9.03
C THR A 107 -5.07 -22.39 -7.96
N GLU A 108 -4.48 -23.57 -8.06
CA GLU A 108 -4.77 -24.74 -7.22
C GLU A 108 -4.57 -24.47 -5.72
N TRP A 109 -3.68 -23.54 -5.35
CA TRP A 109 -3.52 -23.10 -3.96
C TRP A 109 -4.64 -22.19 -3.43
N TRP A 110 -5.59 -21.73 -4.28
CA TRP A 110 -6.64 -20.79 -3.89
C TRP A 110 -7.93 -21.48 -3.40
N ASN A 111 -7.76 -22.22 -2.31
CA ASN A 111 -8.77 -23.09 -1.71
C ASN A 111 -9.81 -22.35 -0.87
N GLY A 112 -10.93 -23.02 -0.58
CA GLY A 112 -12.01 -22.50 0.25
C GLY A 112 -11.55 -22.11 1.66
N GLU A 113 -10.64 -22.89 2.24
CA GLU A 113 -10.05 -22.66 3.57
C GLU A 113 -9.20 -21.38 3.60
N ILE A 114 -8.30 -21.20 2.64
CA ILE A 114 -7.51 -19.96 2.49
C ILE A 114 -8.43 -18.74 2.38
N ARG A 115 -9.56 -18.86 1.67
CA ARG A 115 -10.54 -17.77 1.59
C ARG A 115 -11.19 -17.46 2.93
N LYS A 116 -11.54 -18.47 3.73
CA LYS A 116 -12.08 -18.30 5.08
C LYS A 116 -11.09 -17.55 5.97
N ILE A 117 -9.83 -18.00 6.02
CA ILE A 117 -8.76 -17.38 6.82
C ILE A 117 -8.49 -15.93 6.39
N VAL A 118 -8.45 -15.67 5.07
CA VAL A 118 -8.30 -14.30 4.55
C VAL A 118 -9.52 -13.43 4.88
N LYS A 119 -10.73 -13.99 4.87
CA LYS A 119 -11.96 -13.28 5.24
C LYS A 119 -11.94 -12.90 6.72
N GLU A 120 -11.54 -13.80 7.60
CA GLU A 120 -11.38 -13.53 9.05
C GLU A 120 -10.34 -12.46 9.34
N LYS A 121 -9.20 -12.46 8.63
CA LYS A 121 -8.23 -11.37 8.73
C LYS A 121 -8.85 -10.02 8.34
N LYS A 122 -9.68 -10.00 7.29
CA LYS A 122 -10.36 -8.78 6.83
C LYS A 122 -11.42 -8.32 7.83
N THR A 123 -12.17 -9.22 8.46
CA THR A 123 -13.16 -8.83 9.48
C THR A 123 -12.48 -8.24 10.70
N LYS A 124 -11.40 -8.85 11.21
CA LYS A 124 -10.61 -8.29 12.31
C LYS A 124 -10.03 -6.91 12.00
N TRP A 125 -9.57 -6.70 10.77
CA TRP A 125 -9.12 -5.37 10.32
C TRP A 125 -10.26 -4.35 10.31
N LYS A 126 -11.45 -4.73 9.85
CA LYS A 126 -12.63 -3.86 9.86
C LYS A 126 -13.03 -3.48 11.29
N ASN A 127 -13.03 -4.45 12.21
CA ASN A 127 -13.35 -4.19 13.63
C ASN A 127 -12.38 -3.17 14.22
N TYR A 128 -11.07 -3.38 14.02
CA TYR A 128 -10.05 -2.43 14.45
C TYR A 128 -10.23 -1.04 13.82
N LEU A 129 -10.59 -0.95 12.53
CA LEU A 129 -10.85 0.35 11.90
C LEU A 129 -12.04 1.08 12.52
N SER A 130 -13.04 0.35 13.01
CA SER A 130 -14.20 0.92 13.69
C SER A 130 -13.88 1.37 15.12
N SER A 131 -13.19 0.54 15.92
CA SER A 131 -12.94 0.79 17.35
C SER A 131 -11.65 1.56 17.65
N LYS A 132 -10.63 1.42 16.78
CA LYS A 132 -9.23 1.81 16.97
C LYS A 132 -8.58 1.29 18.26
N ASN A 133 -9.09 0.19 18.81
CA ASN A 133 -8.57 -0.40 20.04
C ASN A 133 -7.27 -1.21 19.80
N HIS A 134 -6.30 -1.10 20.72
CA HIS A 134 -5.03 -1.81 20.63
C HIS A 134 -5.19 -3.35 20.70
N ARG A 135 -6.15 -3.84 21.49
CA ARG A 135 -6.42 -5.28 21.62
C ARG A 135 -6.83 -5.90 20.28
N GLU A 136 -7.73 -5.23 19.55
CA GLU A 136 -8.21 -5.67 18.24
C GLU A 136 -7.12 -5.62 17.17
N TYR A 137 -6.17 -4.67 17.32
CA TYR A 137 -4.99 -4.61 16.47
C TYR A 137 -4.07 -5.83 16.65
N GLU A 138 -3.82 -6.24 17.90
CA GLU A 138 -3.02 -7.45 18.19
C GLU A 138 -3.71 -8.72 17.66
N GLU A 139 -5.05 -8.82 17.75
CA GLU A 139 -5.80 -9.92 17.15
C GLU A 139 -5.71 -9.95 15.62
N TYR A 140 -5.77 -8.79 14.96
CA TYR A 140 -5.53 -8.67 13.53
C TYR A 140 -4.10 -9.10 13.16
N LYS A 141 -3.10 -8.68 13.94
CA LYS A 141 -1.68 -9.00 13.71
C LYS A 141 -1.43 -10.51 13.80
N LYS A 142 -2.03 -11.18 14.79
CA LYS A 142 -2.03 -12.66 14.90
C LYS A 142 -2.67 -13.30 13.67
N ALA A 143 -3.86 -12.87 13.27
CA ALA A 143 -4.55 -13.39 12.09
C ALA A 143 -3.74 -13.18 10.79
N ARG A 144 -3.07 -12.04 10.65
CA ARG A 144 -2.20 -11.75 9.50
C ARG A 144 -1.00 -12.71 9.44
N LYS A 145 -0.38 -13.03 10.58
CA LYS A 145 0.71 -14.01 10.65
C LYS A 145 0.23 -15.39 10.20
N ILE A 146 -0.90 -15.85 10.73
CA ILE A 146 -1.52 -17.14 10.37
C ILE A 146 -1.77 -17.21 8.86
N VAL A 147 -2.42 -16.20 8.28
CA VAL A 147 -2.65 -16.13 6.82
C VAL A 147 -1.35 -16.23 6.03
N THR A 148 -0.29 -15.55 6.50
CA THR A 148 1.00 -15.54 5.80
C THR A 148 1.65 -16.93 5.82
N VAL A 149 1.62 -17.62 6.96
CA VAL A 149 2.15 -18.98 7.11
C VAL A 149 1.36 -19.95 6.24
N GLU A 150 0.03 -19.91 6.32
CA GLU A 150 -0.81 -20.86 5.60
C GLU A 150 -0.73 -20.69 4.08
N ILE A 151 -0.71 -19.44 3.59
CA ILE A 151 -0.53 -19.18 2.16
C ILE A 151 0.83 -19.69 1.68
N LYS A 152 1.90 -19.54 2.49
CA LYS A 152 3.22 -20.08 2.12
C LYS A 152 3.18 -21.61 2.02
N LYS A 153 2.54 -22.28 2.99
CA LYS A 153 2.40 -23.74 3.02
C LYS A 153 1.62 -24.26 1.81
N VAL A 154 0.40 -23.78 1.59
CA VAL A 154 -0.46 -24.24 0.49
C VAL A 154 0.14 -23.89 -0.88
N LYS A 155 0.84 -22.76 -1.01
CA LYS A 155 1.58 -22.47 -2.25
C LYS A 155 2.71 -23.45 -2.52
N LYS A 156 3.44 -23.87 -1.48
CA LYS A 156 4.51 -24.84 -1.60
C LYS A 156 3.94 -26.18 -2.06
N GLU A 157 2.89 -26.67 -1.41
CA GLU A 157 2.21 -27.93 -1.75
C GLU A 157 1.64 -27.90 -3.17
N ALA A 158 0.96 -26.80 -3.55
CA ALA A 158 0.45 -26.63 -4.92
C ALA A 158 1.57 -26.57 -5.96
N PHE A 159 2.76 -26.08 -5.60
CA PHE A 159 3.89 -26.05 -6.52
C PHE A 159 4.57 -27.42 -6.65
N GLU A 160 4.65 -28.19 -5.57
CA GLU A 160 5.16 -29.56 -5.57
C GLU A 160 4.26 -30.50 -6.39
N THR A 161 2.94 -30.46 -6.15
CA THR A 161 1.93 -31.21 -6.93
C THR A 161 1.97 -30.82 -8.41
N PHE A 162 2.03 -29.53 -8.72
CA PHE A 162 2.22 -29.05 -10.09
C PHE A 162 3.55 -29.53 -10.71
N GLY A 163 4.62 -29.58 -9.92
CA GLY A 163 5.92 -30.08 -10.38
C GLY A 163 5.89 -31.58 -10.69
N ASN A 164 5.22 -32.38 -9.87
CA ASN A 164 5.09 -33.82 -10.07
C ASN A 164 4.22 -34.13 -11.30
N THR A 165 3.06 -33.49 -11.41
CA THR A 165 2.19 -33.63 -12.60
C THR A 165 2.91 -33.21 -13.88
N LEU A 166 3.76 -32.19 -13.82
CA LEU A 166 4.58 -31.77 -14.97
C LEU A 166 5.66 -32.81 -15.33
N LYS A 167 6.30 -33.46 -14.34
CA LYS A 167 7.27 -34.55 -14.58
C LYS A 167 6.61 -35.79 -15.17
N GLU A 168 5.44 -36.16 -14.68
CA GLU A 168 4.63 -37.27 -15.21
C GLU A 168 4.19 -36.97 -16.64
N SER A 169 3.64 -35.77 -16.88
CA SER A 169 3.25 -35.31 -18.22
C SER A 169 4.42 -35.30 -19.19
N HIS A 170 5.65 -35.00 -18.74
CA HIS A 170 6.83 -35.08 -19.61
C HIS A 170 7.10 -36.50 -20.11
N LYS A 171 6.89 -37.52 -19.26
CA LYS A 171 7.11 -38.93 -19.60
C LYS A 171 5.96 -39.51 -20.43
N GLU A 172 4.71 -39.22 -20.06
CA GLU A 172 3.53 -39.85 -20.65
C GLU A 172 2.94 -39.06 -21.83
N ASN A 173 2.93 -37.72 -21.76
CA ASN A 173 2.28 -36.86 -22.75
C ASN A 173 3.05 -35.56 -23.00
N GLN A 174 4.10 -35.68 -23.82
CA GLN A 174 4.97 -34.56 -24.17
C GLN A 174 4.20 -33.34 -24.72
N LYS A 175 3.09 -33.54 -25.44
CA LYS A 175 2.26 -32.44 -25.96
C LYS A 175 1.65 -31.60 -24.82
N GLN A 176 1.17 -32.24 -23.76
CA GLN A 176 0.64 -31.53 -22.59
C GLN A 176 1.74 -30.75 -21.87
N PHE A 177 2.92 -31.34 -21.70
CA PHE A 177 4.09 -30.66 -21.11
C PHE A 177 4.46 -29.37 -21.84
N TYR A 178 4.60 -29.42 -23.17
CA TYR A 178 4.95 -28.24 -23.97
C TYR A 178 3.83 -27.19 -23.98
N SER A 179 2.56 -27.61 -23.98
CA SER A 179 1.42 -26.70 -23.86
C SER A 179 1.45 -25.94 -22.54
N ILE A 180 1.67 -26.63 -21.42
CA ILE A 180 1.79 -26.02 -20.09
C ILE A 180 2.97 -25.04 -20.06
N SER A 181 4.14 -25.45 -20.55
CA SER A 181 5.35 -24.61 -20.62
C SER A 181 5.14 -23.35 -21.47
N LYS A 182 4.52 -23.48 -22.64
CA LYS A 182 4.18 -22.35 -23.53
C LYS A 182 3.22 -21.38 -22.84
N ASN A 183 2.20 -21.88 -22.15
CA ASN A 183 1.26 -21.07 -21.40
C ASN A 183 1.93 -20.28 -20.26
N ILE A 184 2.91 -20.87 -19.57
CA ILE A 184 3.70 -20.18 -18.53
C ILE A 184 4.54 -19.05 -19.15
N LYS A 185 5.22 -19.31 -20.27
CA LYS A 185 6.03 -18.30 -20.97
C LYS A 185 5.19 -17.12 -21.42
N ASN A 186 4.04 -17.38 -22.03
CA ASN A 186 3.14 -16.33 -22.51
C ASN A 186 2.57 -15.48 -21.37
N ARG A 187 2.26 -16.08 -20.20
CA ARG A 187 1.83 -15.32 -19.01
C ARG A 187 2.89 -14.32 -18.52
N LYS A 188 4.17 -14.69 -18.55
CA LYS A 188 5.27 -13.79 -18.13
C LYS A 188 5.41 -12.57 -19.05
N ASN A 189 5.18 -12.76 -20.35
CA ASN A 189 5.27 -11.68 -21.33
C ASN A 189 4.12 -10.68 -21.19
N HIS A 190 2.92 -11.16 -20.84
CA HIS A 190 1.73 -10.30 -20.69
C HIS A 190 1.76 -9.43 -19.43
N ASN A 191 2.42 -9.85 -18.35
CA ASN A 191 2.55 -9.07 -17.11
C ASN A 191 3.68 -8.01 -17.16
N LYS A 192 4.46 -7.96 -18.24
CA LYS A 192 5.61 -7.05 -18.42
C LYS A 192 5.32 -5.87 -19.37
N GLY A 193 4.17 -5.87 -20.06
CA GLY A 193 3.69 -4.74 -20.86
C GLY A 193 2.64 -3.95 -20.09
#